data_AF-B3DR65-F1
#
_entry.id   AF-B3DR65-F1
#
_cell.length_a   1.000
_cell.length_b   1.000
_cell.length_c   1.000
_cell.angle_alpha   90.00
_cell.angle_beta   90.00
_cell.angle_gamma   90.00
#
_symmetry.space_group_name_H-M   'P 1'
#
loop_
_entity.id
_entity.type
_entity.pdbx_description
1 polymer ?
#
loop_
_entity_poly.entity_id
_entity_poly.type
_entity_poly.pdbx_seq_one_letter_code
_entity_poly.pdbx_strand_id
1 'polypeptide(L)'
;MFPQDEKFRRIPGQGYGRNAQLDYAYMVLRGFAVKAVIAAGLIPSLGVNHHGRGNYFCLADDLLEVYRPAVDYRVSLLNDEDSLQEKAVKKHLVDAVNQQFNGSGLTIPSSLNDFAQQFGLYCEGKIDRLQVPEYVGES
;
A
#
# COMPACT_ATOMS: atom_id res chain seq x y z
N MET A 1 9.97 -8.53 -3.68
CA MET A 1 10.80 -8.24 -4.87
C MET A 1 10.40 -9.24 -5.94
N PHE A 2 9.91 -8.78 -7.10
CA PHE A 2 9.52 -9.68 -8.20
C PHE A 2 10.72 -10.54 -8.63
N PRO A 3 10.54 -11.82 -8.97
CA PRO A 3 11.57 -12.60 -9.63
C PRO A 3 12.10 -11.82 -10.84
N GLN A 4 13.37 -11.99 -11.18
CA GLN A 4 13.95 -11.40 -12.39
C GLN A 4 13.33 -12.02 -13.66
N ASP A 5 12.07 -11.72 -13.93
CA ASP A 5 11.57 -11.68 -15.30
C ASP A 5 12.22 -10.46 -15.94
N GLU A 6 13.22 -10.71 -16.77
CA GLU A 6 13.82 -9.71 -17.62
C GLU A 6 12.70 -8.99 -18.40
N LYS A 7 12.38 -7.75 -17.96
CA LYS A 7 11.60 -6.67 -18.62
C LYS A 7 10.25 -6.26 -17.98
N PHE A 8 9.88 -6.65 -16.76
CA PHE A 8 8.76 -5.94 -16.12
C PHE A 8 9.18 -4.53 -15.68
N ARG A 9 8.58 -3.50 -16.29
CA ARG A 9 8.71 -2.10 -15.87
C ARG A 9 7.38 -1.59 -15.34
N ARG A 10 7.40 -1.04 -14.13
CA ARG A 10 6.24 -0.34 -13.56
C ARG A 10 5.94 0.92 -14.37
N ILE A 11 4.75 0.97 -14.97
CA ILE A 11 4.20 2.13 -15.69
C ILE A 11 2.77 2.36 -15.15
N PRO A 12 2.60 3.28 -14.17
CA PRO A 12 1.28 3.62 -13.62
C PRO A 12 0.29 4.07 -14.69
N GLY A 13 -0.93 3.55 -14.63
CA GLY A 13 -2.01 3.93 -15.55
C GLY A 13 -1.91 3.29 -16.94
N GLN A 14 -0.99 2.34 -17.17
CA GLN A 14 -0.88 1.63 -18.45
C GLN A 14 -2.15 0.84 -18.79
N GLY A 15 -2.91 0.40 -17.78
CA GLY A 15 -4.26 -0.14 -17.97
C GLY A 15 -4.36 -1.59 -18.44
N TYR A 16 -3.25 -2.31 -18.57
CA TYR A 16 -3.25 -3.76 -18.87
C TYR A 16 -2.17 -4.54 -18.10
N GLY A 17 -2.33 -5.87 -18.11
CA GLY A 17 -1.39 -6.82 -17.50
C GLY A 17 -1.08 -6.53 -16.03
N ARG A 18 0.16 -6.81 -15.63
CA ARG A 18 0.63 -6.60 -14.25
C ARG A 18 0.55 -5.15 -13.78
N ASN A 19 0.70 -4.17 -14.67
CA ASN A 19 0.54 -2.76 -14.30
C ASN A 19 -0.89 -2.46 -13.87
N ALA A 20 -1.91 -3.00 -14.56
CA ALA A 20 -3.29 -2.84 -14.15
C ALA A 20 -3.61 -3.56 -12.82
N GLN A 21 -3.07 -4.77 -12.63
CA GLN A 21 -3.22 -5.51 -11.37
C GLN A 21 -2.65 -4.71 -10.19
N LEU A 22 -1.45 -4.14 -10.34
CA LEU A 22 -0.83 -3.27 -9.33
C LEU A 22 -1.60 -1.97 -9.12
N ASP A 23 -2.04 -1.30 -10.19
CA ASP A 23 -2.87 -0.10 -10.09
C ASP A 23 -4.16 -0.38 -9.28
N TYR A 24 -4.79 -1.53 -9.50
CA TYR A 24 -6.00 -1.94 -8.78
C TYR A 24 -5.70 -2.21 -7.30
N ALA A 25 -4.67 -3.00 -7.00
CA ALA A 25 -4.31 -3.31 -5.61
C ALA A 25 -3.90 -2.05 -4.83
N TYR A 26 -3.12 -1.16 -5.45
CA TYR A 26 -2.73 0.10 -4.82
C TYR A 26 -3.89 1.07 -4.66
N MET A 27 -4.89 1.05 -5.55
CA MET A 27 -6.11 1.83 -5.34
C MET A 27 -6.86 1.37 -4.09
N VAL A 28 -6.96 0.06 -3.87
CA VAL A 28 -7.56 -0.51 -2.66
C VAL A 28 -6.74 -0.14 -1.41
N LEU A 29 -5.42 -0.31 -1.47
CA LEU A 29 -4.51 0.07 -0.38
C LEU A 29 -4.59 1.56 -0.04
N ARG A 30 -4.61 2.43 -1.06
CA ARG A 30 -4.76 3.89 -0.90
C ARG A 30 -6.08 4.23 -0.21
N GLY A 31 -7.17 3.51 -0.50
CA GLY A 31 -8.44 3.69 0.20
C GLY A 31 -8.31 3.48 1.72
N PHE A 32 -7.59 2.43 2.13
CA PHE A 32 -7.28 2.21 3.55
C PHE A 32 -6.34 3.28 4.12
N ALA A 33 -5.32 3.70 3.37
CA ALA A 33 -4.39 4.74 3.79
C ALA A 33 -5.08 6.08 4.06
N VAL A 34 -5.94 6.52 3.14
CA VAL A 34 -6.72 7.76 3.30
C VAL A 34 -7.63 7.67 4.52
N LYS A 35 -8.31 6.53 4.71
CA LYS A 35 -9.14 6.30 5.90
C LYS A 35 -8.32 6.38 7.18
N ALA A 36 -7.15 5.74 7.24
CA ALA A 36 -6.27 5.72 8.39
C ALA A 36 -5.76 7.12 8.75
N VAL A 37 -5.30 7.88 7.75
CA VAL A 37 -4.83 9.27 7.90
C VAL A 37 -5.94 10.16 8.46
N ILE A 38 -7.14 10.10 7.88
CA ILE A 38 -8.29 10.89 8.37
C ILE A 38 -8.69 10.47 9.79
N ALA A 39 -8.70 9.17 10.09
CA ALA A 39 -9.00 8.65 11.42
C ALA A 39 -7.96 9.06 12.48
N ALA A 40 -6.73 9.36 12.07
CA ALA A 40 -5.68 9.92 12.92
C ALA A 40 -5.77 11.45 13.08
N GLY A 41 -6.78 12.09 12.50
CA GLY A 41 -6.94 13.56 12.53
C GLY A 41 -5.94 14.31 11.65
N LEU A 42 -5.24 13.61 10.76
CA LEU A 42 -4.22 14.17 9.88
C LEU A 42 -4.84 14.70 8.58
N ILE A 43 -4.14 15.63 7.92
CA ILE A 43 -4.56 16.22 6.65
C ILE A 43 -3.95 15.42 5.48
N PRO A 44 -4.74 14.70 4.65
CA PRO A 44 -4.20 13.82 3.61
C PRO A 44 -3.36 14.52 2.53
N SER A 45 -3.57 15.81 2.29
CA SER A 45 -2.84 16.57 1.27
C SER A 45 -1.46 17.07 1.73
N LEU A 46 -1.16 17.03 3.03
CA LEU A 46 0.13 17.46 3.58
C LEU A 46 1.13 16.31 3.60
N GLY A 47 1.69 15.98 2.43
CA GLY A 47 2.74 14.97 2.31
C GLY A 47 4.05 15.39 2.99
N VAL A 48 4.83 14.38 3.40
CA VAL A 48 6.20 14.50 3.89
C VAL A 48 7.17 14.63 2.72
N ASN A 49 6.97 13.84 1.66
CA ASN A 49 7.85 13.81 0.49
C ASN A 49 7.08 13.99 -0.82
N HIS A 50 5.87 13.43 -0.92
CA HIS A 50 5.02 13.68 -2.08
C HIS A 50 4.46 15.12 -2.05
N HIS A 51 4.78 15.90 -3.09
CA HIS A 51 4.30 17.27 -3.26
C HIS A 51 3.72 17.45 -4.66
N GLY A 52 2.42 17.19 -4.82
CA GLY A 52 1.71 17.42 -6.08
C GLY A 52 0.51 18.34 -5.87
N ARG A 53 0.48 19.51 -6.55
CA ARG A 53 -0.66 20.45 -6.45
C ARG A 53 -2.02 19.86 -6.85
N GLY A 54 -2.03 18.74 -7.57
CA GLY A 54 -3.24 17.99 -7.94
C GLY A 54 -3.44 16.67 -7.18
N ASN A 55 -2.54 16.28 -6.28
CA ASN A 55 -2.66 15.05 -5.49
C ASN A 55 -3.16 15.38 -4.08
N TYR A 56 -4.45 15.14 -3.82
CA TYR A 56 -5.09 15.40 -2.53
C TYR A 56 -4.75 14.37 -1.44
N PHE A 57 -3.93 13.36 -1.74
CA PHE A 57 -3.66 12.23 -0.85
C PHE A 57 -2.15 11.98 -0.64
N CYS A 58 -1.33 13.03 -0.75
CA CYS A 58 0.13 12.95 -0.63
C CYS A 58 0.61 12.22 0.64
N LEU A 59 0.03 12.52 1.81
CA LEU A 59 0.41 11.84 3.06
C LEU A 59 -0.01 10.37 3.08
N ALA A 60 -1.20 10.07 2.53
CA ALA A 60 -1.64 8.68 2.41
C ALA A 60 -0.71 7.88 1.49
N ASP A 61 -0.23 8.50 0.41
CA ASP A 61 0.77 7.91 -0.47
C ASP A 61 2.11 7.70 0.24
N ASP A 62 2.57 8.66 1.04
CA ASP A 62 3.79 8.51 1.82
C ASP A 62 3.71 7.33 2.81
N LEU A 63 2.59 7.19 3.54
CA LEU A 63 2.44 6.11 4.53
C LEU A 63 2.23 4.73 3.88
N LEU A 64 1.58 4.67 2.71
CA LEU A 64 1.32 3.39 2.04
C LEU A 64 2.57 2.79 1.39
N GLU A 65 3.60 3.59 1.08
CA GLU A 65 4.85 3.10 0.46
C GLU A 65 5.46 1.93 1.25
N VAL A 66 5.37 1.99 2.57
CA VAL A 66 5.84 0.96 3.51
C VAL A 66 5.25 -0.43 3.22
N TYR A 67 4.02 -0.47 2.70
CA TYR A 67 3.25 -1.70 2.51
C TYR A 67 3.33 -2.25 1.08
N ARG A 68 3.88 -1.48 0.13
CA ARG A 68 3.97 -1.90 -1.27
C ARG A 68 4.71 -3.22 -1.45
N PRO A 69 5.86 -3.50 -0.79
CA PRO A 69 6.59 -4.75 -1.00
C PRO A 69 5.75 -6.01 -0.73
N ALA A 70 4.88 -5.97 0.29
CA ALA A 70 4.00 -7.08 0.64
C ALA A 70 2.92 -7.30 -0.43
N VAL A 71 2.31 -6.21 -0.92
CA VAL A 71 1.29 -6.27 -1.99
C VAL A 71 1.93 -6.74 -3.29
N ASP A 72 3.09 -6.18 -3.66
CA ASP A 72 3.86 -6.52 -4.85
C ASP A 72 4.18 -8.00 -4.91
N TYR A 73 4.61 -8.58 -3.78
CA TYR A 73 4.85 -10.01 -3.67
C TYR A 73 3.60 -10.82 -4.02
N ARG A 74 2.44 -10.49 -3.46
CA ARG A 74 1.19 -11.24 -3.76
C ARG A 74 0.72 -11.07 -5.20
N VAL A 75 0.90 -9.88 -5.78
CA VAL A 75 0.58 -9.64 -7.20
C VAL A 75 1.53 -10.40 -8.11
N SER A 76 2.79 -10.60 -7.70
CA SER A 76 3.77 -11.40 -8.45
C SER A 76 3.40 -12.89 -8.57
N LEU A 77 2.51 -13.38 -7.71
CA LEU A 77 2.03 -14.76 -7.75
C LEU A 77 0.92 -15.00 -8.78
N LEU A 78 0.39 -13.93 -9.40
CA LEU A 78 -0.55 -14.05 -10.52
C LEU A 78 0.21 -14.34 -11.81
N ASN A 79 -0.38 -15.13 -12.70
CA ASN A 79 0.13 -15.38 -14.03
C ASN A 79 -0.04 -14.15 -14.93
N ASP A 80 0.70 -14.09 -16.03
CA ASP A 80 0.60 -12.99 -17.01
C ASP A 80 -0.76 -12.95 -17.72
N GLU A 81 -1.39 -14.11 -17.87
CA GLU A 81 -2.71 -14.29 -18.49
C GLU A 81 -3.86 -13.80 -17.58
N ASP A 82 -3.61 -13.66 -16.27
CA ASP A 82 -4.66 -13.37 -15.27
C ASP A 82 -5.25 -11.97 -15.46
N SER A 83 -6.53 -11.91 -15.80
CA SER A 83 -7.19 -10.67 -16.18
C SER A 83 -7.98 -10.04 -15.04
N LEU A 84 -7.95 -8.71 -14.95
CA LEU A 84 -8.84 -7.96 -14.06
C LEU A 84 -10.33 -8.13 -14.38
N GLN A 85 -10.71 -8.71 -15.52
CA GLN A 85 -12.11 -9.01 -15.81
C GLN A 85 -12.63 -10.18 -14.96
N GLU A 86 -11.72 -11.02 -14.46
CA GLU A 86 -12.05 -12.18 -13.66
C GLU A 86 -12.28 -11.80 -12.20
N LYS A 87 -13.41 -12.24 -11.65
CA LYS A 87 -13.74 -11.99 -10.24
C LYS A 87 -12.72 -12.59 -9.28
N ALA A 88 -12.15 -13.74 -9.65
CA ALA A 88 -11.12 -14.42 -8.86
C ALA A 88 -9.86 -13.57 -8.74
N VAL A 89 -9.40 -12.96 -9.84
CA VAL A 89 -8.23 -12.07 -9.84
C VAL A 89 -8.49 -10.82 -9.00
N LYS A 90 -9.64 -10.15 -9.16
CA LYS A 90 -9.97 -8.99 -8.29
C LYS A 90 -10.01 -9.37 -6.82
N LYS A 91 -10.59 -10.52 -6.49
CA LYS A 91 -10.62 -11.04 -5.12
C LYS A 91 -9.21 -11.27 -4.58
N HIS A 92 -8.34 -11.93 -5.34
CA HIS A 92 -6.94 -12.13 -4.96
C HIS A 92 -6.22 -10.81 -4.68
N LEU A 93 -6.43 -9.77 -5.50
CA LEU A 93 -5.83 -8.45 -5.29
C LEU A 93 -6.37 -7.74 -4.04
N VAL A 94 -7.66 -7.91 -3.72
CA VAL A 94 -8.23 -7.39 -2.47
C VAL A 94 -7.68 -8.16 -1.27
N ASP A 95 -7.59 -9.48 -1.37
CA ASP A 95 -7.05 -10.35 -0.32
C ASP A 95 -5.56 -10.05 -0.07
N ALA A 96 -4.79 -9.76 -1.12
CA ALA A 96 -3.40 -9.30 -1.04
C ALA A 96 -3.23 -8.01 -0.22
N VAL A 97 -4.23 -7.13 -0.22
CA VAL A 97 -4.23 -5.91 0.61
C VAL A 97 -4.74 -6.17 2.02
N ASN A 98 -5.57 -7.19 2.23
CA ASN A 98 -6.17 -7.50 3.54
C ASN A 98 -5.38 -8.56 4.34
N GLN A 99 -4.30 -9.10 3.79
CA GLN A 99 -3.46 -10.09 4.45
C GLN A 99 -2.72 -9.53 5.68
N GLN A 100 -2.17 -10.45 6.48
CA GLN A 100 -1.19 -10.12 7.54
C GLN A 100 0.09 -9.56 6.94
N PHE A 101 0.63 -8.49 7.53
CA PHE A 101 1.72 -7.74 6.91
C PHE A 101 3.00 -8.58 6.77
N ASN A 102 3.33 -9.41 7.76
CA ASN A 102 4.48 -10.30 7.77
C ASN A 102 4.07 -11.77 8.04
N GLY A 103 2.92 -12.20 7.49
CA GLY A 103 2.36 -13.55 7.72
C GLY A 103 1.88 -13.85 9.15
N SER A 104 2.04 -12.90 10.07
CA SER A 104 1.54 -12.96 11.44
C SER A 104 1.21 -11.55 11.96
N GLY A 105 0.55 -11.47 13.12
CA GLY A 105 0.20 -10.19 13.73
C GLY A 105 -0.90 -9.43 12.98
N LEU A 106 -0.73 -8.12 12.85
CA LEU A 106 -1.72 -7.23 12.24
C LEU A 106 -1.85 -7.46 10.73
N THR A 107 -3.07 -7.29 10.23
CA THR A 107 -3.31 -7.11 8.80
C THR A 107 -2.69 -5.80 8.31
N ILE A 108 -2.39 -5.69 7.01
CA ILE A 108 -1.92 -4.45 6.41
C ILE A 108 -2.83 -3.26 6.78
N PRO A 109 -4.18 -3.34 6.67
CA PRO A 109 -5.04 -2.20 7.03
C PRO A 109 -4.98 -1.85 8.52
N SER A 110 -4.87 -2.84 9.40
CA SER A 110 -4.75 -2.60 10.85
C SER A 110 -3.40 -1.99 11.21
N SER A 111 -2.31 -2.50 10.63
CA SER A 111 -0.96 -1.94 10.77
C SER A 111 -0.89 -0.51 10.25
N LEU A 112 -1.53 -0.24 9.11
CA LEU A 112 -1.58 1.10 8.52
C LEU A 112 -2.37 2.08 9.39
N ASN A 113 -3.46 1.62 10.01
CA ASN A 113 -4.21 2.43 10.96
C ASN A 113 -3.36 2.77 12.20
N ASP A 114 -2.70 1.77 12.80
CA ASP A 114 -1.79 2.01 13.93
C ASP A 114 -0.65 2.96 13.56
N PHE A 115 -0.02 2.73 12.41
CA PHE A 115 1.08 3.57 11.91
C PHE A 115 0.65 5.03 11.70
N ALA A 116 -0.53 5.28 11.14
CA ALA A 116 -1.05 6.64 10.98
C ALA A 116 -1.30 7.34 12.33
N GLN A 117 -1.78 6.60 13.35
CA GLN A 117 -1.95 7.14 14.71
C GLN A 117 -0.59 7.49 15.34
N GLN A 118 0.39 6.59 15.23
CA GLN A 118 1.76 6.84 15.72
C GLN A 118 2.39 8.04 15.02
N PHE A 119 2.17 8.18 13.70
CA PHE A 119 2.63 9.35 12.95
C PHE A 119 2.01 10.65 13.48
N GLY A 120 0.70 10.65 13.76
CA GLY A 120 0.03 11.81 14.39
C GLY A 120 0.62 12.18 15.74
N LEU A 121 0.82 11.20 16.62
CA LEU A 121 1.45 11.42 17.93
C LEU A 121 2.88 11.97 17.80
N TYR A 122 3.64 11.51 16.80
CA TYR A 122 4.98 11.99 16.51
C TYR A 122 4.95 13.45 16.04
N CYS A 123 4.05 13.81 15.13
CA CYS A 123 3.87 15.20 14.68
C CYS A 123 3.47 16.15 15.82
N GLU A 124 2.70 15.66 16.80
CA GLU A 124 2.31 16.42 17.99
C GLU A 124 3.43 16.50 19.06
N GLY A 125 4.56 15.81 18.86
CA GLY A 125 5.65 15.75 19.84
C GLY A 125 5.33 14.92 21.09
N LYS A 126 4.29 14.07 21.04
CA LYS A 126 3.93 13.17 22.14
C LYS A 126 4.82 11.92 22.21
N ILE A 127 5.48 11.59 21.10
CA ILE A 127 6.52 10.56 21.01
C ILE A 127 7.73 11.13 20.25
N ASP A 128 8.94 10.75 20.68
CA ASP A 128 10.19 11.26 20.08
C ASP A 128 10.65 10.46 18.86
N ARG A 129 10.11 9.26 18.67
CA ARG A 129 10.50 8.35 17.58
C ARG A 129 9.29 7.66 17.01
N LEU A 130 9.17 7.75 15.70
CA LEU A 130 8.21 6.98 14.93
C LEU A 130 8.82 5.61 14.56
N GLN A 131 8.16 4.53 14.97
CA GLN A 131 8.50 3.19 14.47
C GLN A 131 7.83 2.97 13.12
N VAL A 132 8.64 2.88 12.07
CA VAL A 132 8.14 2.60 10.72
C VAL A 132 8.01 1.08 10.57
N PRO A 133 6.83 0.56 10.19
CA PRO A 133 6.67 -0.86 9.91
C PRO A 133 7.65 -1.32 8.84
N GLU A 134 8.19 -2.52 8.97
CA GLU A 134 9.12 -3.09 7.99
C GLU A 134 8.56 -4.40 7.46
N TYR A 135 8.60 -4.56 6.13
CA TYR A 135 8.24 -5.82 5.50
C TYR A 135 9.45 -6.73 5.47
N VAL A 136 9.37 -7.86 6.19
CA VAL A 136 10.46 -8.84 6.29
C VAL A 136 10.18 -10.14 5.51
N GLY A 137 9.03 -10.22 4.84
CA GLY A 137 8.57 -11.43 4.14
C GLY A 137 7.61 -12.28 4.96
N GLU A 138 6.99 -13.26 4.31
CA GLU A 138 6.24 -14.32 5.00
C GLU A 138 7.26 -15.38 5.48
N SER A 139 7.34 -15.62 6.79
CA SER A 139 8.18 -16.67 7.39
C SER A 139 7.54 -18.05 7.30
#